data_AF-A0A2T6CJM4-F1
#
_entry.id   AF-A0A2T6CJM4-F1
#
_cell.length_a   1.000
_cell.length_b   1.000
_cell.length_c   1.000
_cell.angle_alpha   90.00
_cell.angle_beta   90.00
_cell.angle_gamma   90.00
#
_symmetry.space_group_name_H-M   'P 1'
#
loop_
_entity.id
_entity.type
_entity.pdbx_description
1 polymer ?
#
loop_
_entity_poly.entity_id
_entity_poly.type
_entity_poly.pdbx_seq_one_letter_code
_entity_poly.pdbx_strand_id
1 'polypeptide(L)'
;MLDGFPMSQKGEARRAIGLATLASFVGGSVGAIIMTLLAPTLARAGLAFGPPEFFALTLFGLAMIVAVSGKNLLRGALAAAAGVLITTIGFDPLSAQTRYTFGSRELLGGVELIPVLIGLFGVAQVFARAENMLTFPKEAATGNFLPRLADLIITRWTMLKSAFIGVFVGAVPGAGCDIAAFATYAEAKRAAADPDTFGKGNIQGVAAPEAANNAGTAGALIPMLSLGVPGDAVTAVLLGALTIHGFEPGPVFFSANPGLVNSIFAGVIVTQSILLVVGLSLAGFSAD
;
A
#
# COMPACT_ATOMS: atom_id res chain seq x y z
N MET A 1 -9.34 -9.60 -8.70
CA MET A 1 -8.36 -9.80 -9.79
C MET A 1 -8.69 -11.01 -10.68
N LEU A 2 -8.75 -12.24 -10.16
CA LEU A 2 -8.90 -13.44 -11.00
C LEU A 2 -10.34 -13.73 -11.48
N ASP A 3 -11.35 -13.43 -10.67
CA ASP A 3 -12.75 -13.68 -11.03
C ASP A 3 -13.42 -12.52 -11.80
N GLY A 4 -12.84 -11.32 -11.77
CA GLY A 4 -13.41 -10.14 -12.45
C GLY A 4 -13.42 -10.30 -13.98
N PHE A 5 -12.35 -10.84 -14.56
CA PHE A 5 -12.26 -11.02 -16.01
C PHE A 5 -13.24 -12.09 -16.55
N PRO A 6 -13.36 -13.29 -15.94
CA PRO A 6 -14.43 -14.24 -16.29
C PRO A 6 -15.85 -13.69 -16.12
N MET A 7 -16.11 -12.83 -15.13
CA MET A 7 -17.40 -12.13 -15.02
C MET A 7 -17.64 -11.18 -16.20
N SER A 8 -16.62 -10.42 -16.61
CA SER A 8 -16.70 -9.55 -17.79
C SER A 8 -16.99 -10.32 -19.08
N GLN A 9 -16.34 -11.48 -19.29
CA GLN A 9 -16.59 -12.34 -20.44
C GLN A 9 -18.04 -12.89 -20.49
N LYS A 10 -18.73 -12.93 -19.35
CA LYS A 10 -20.14 -13.34 -19.24
C LYS A 10 -21.11 -12.17 -19.40
N GLY A 11 -20.62 -10.97 -19.76
CA GLY A 11 -21.43 -9.76 -19.82
C GLY A 11 -21.72 -9.12 -18.46
N GLU A 12 -21.10 -9.62 -17.37
CA GLU A 12 -21.31 -9.10 -16.01
C GLU A 12 -20.24 -8.08 -15.58
N ALA A 13 -19.56 -7.42 -16.54
CA ALA A 13 -18.47 -6.48 -16.25
C ALA A 13 -18.90 -5.35 -15.29
N ARG A 14 -20.07 -4.75 -15.53
CA ARG A 14 -20.63 -3.69 -14.67
C ARG A 14 -20.87 -4.16 -13.23
N ARG A 15 -21.38 -5.39 -13.05
CA ARG A 15 -21.58 -6.01 -11.74
C ARG A 15 -20.25 -6.30 -11.04
N ALA A 16 -19.26 -6.80 -11.79
CA ALA A 16 -17.91 -7.06 -11.26
C ALA A 16 -17.22 -5.79 -10.77
N ILE A 17 -17.29 -4.71 -11.56
CA ILE A 17 -16.73 -3.40 -11.17
C ILE A 17 -17.47 -2.84 -9.96
N GLY A 18 -18.81 -2.82 -9.97
CA GLY A 18 -19.59 -2.31 -8.84
C GLY A 18 -19.32 -3.06 -7.54
N LEU A 19 -19.20 -4.39 -7.61
CA LEU A 19 -18.82 -5.22 -6.46
C LEU A 19 -17.39 -4.94 -6.00
N ALA A 20 -16.43 -4.82 -6.92
CA ALA A 20 -15.06 -4.48 -6.60
C ALA A 20 -14.97 -3.10 -5.92
N THR A 21 -15.59 -2.07 -6.48
CA THR A 21 -15.61 -0.72 -5.89
C THR A 21 -16.17 -0.72 -4.48
N LEU A 22 -17.26 -1.44 -4.24
CA LEU A 22 -17.84 -1.51 -2.89
C LEU A 22 -16.97 -2.33 -1.93
N ALA A 23 -16.41 -3.45 -2.37
CA ALA A 23 -15.49 -4.24 -1.57
C ALA A 23 -14.25 -3.42 -1.17
N SER A 24 -13.73 -2.64 -2.13
CA SER A 24 -12.64 -1.69 -1.93
C SER A 24 -13.03 -0.64 -0.88
N PHE A 25 -14.20 -0.01 -1.02
CA PHE A 25 -14.71 0.96 -0.05
C PHE A 25 -14.84 0.38 1.36
N VAL A 26 -15.44 -0.81 1.51
CA VAL A 26 -15.60 -1.47 2.81
C VAL A 26 -14.23 -1.80 3.41
N GLY A 27 -13.34 -2.39 2.61
CA GLY A 27 -11.98 -2.73 3.02
C GLY A 27 -11.19 -1.50 3.46
N GLY A 28 -11.12 -0.48 2.61
CA GLY A 28 -10.42 0.77 2.88
C GLY A 28 -11.01 1.52 4.06
N SER A 29 -12.33 1.51 4.27
CA SER A 29 -12.97 2.15 5.43
C SER A 29 -12.61 1.44 6.74
N VAL A 30 -12.68 0.11 6.76
CA VAL A 30 -12.24 -0.70 7.91
C VAL A 30 -10.76 -0.46 8.18
N GLY A 31 -9.93 -0.46 7.13
CA GLY A 31 -8.51 -0.17 7.23
C GLY A 31 -8.21 1.22 7.78
N ALA A 32 -8.90 2.25 7.30
CA ALA A 32 -8.73 3.62 7.76
C ALA A 32 -9.11 3.78 9.25
N ILE A 33 -10.18 3.12 9.68
CA ILE A 33 -10.59 3.10 11.09
C ILE A 33 -9.52 2.41 11.94
N ILE A 34 -9.07 1.20 11.55
CA ILE A 34 -8.04 0.48 12.30
C ILE A 34 -6.73 1.27 12.34
N MET A 35 -6.34 1.90 11.23
CA MET A 35 -5.17 2.77 11.16
C MET A 35 -5.27 3.93 12.14
N THR A 36 -6.40 4.64 12.16
CA THR A 36 -6.65 5.77 13.05
C THR A 36 -6.56 5.39 14.53
N LEU A 37 -6.95 4.15 14.88
CA LEU A 37 -6.90 3.65 16.25
C LEU A 37 -5.51 3.08 16.63
N LEU A 38 -4.89 2.33 15.72
CA LEU A 38 -3.69 1.54 16.00
C LEU A 38 -2.40 2.35 15.81
N ALA A 39 -2.33 3.24 14.81
CA ALA A 39 -1.12 4.01 14.53
C ALA A 39 -0.70 4.93 15.70
N PRO A 40 -1.61 5.72 16.34
CA PRO A 40 -1.24 6.49 17.54
C PRO A 40 -0.86 5.60 18.72
N THR A 41 -1.50 4.42 18.84
CA THR A 41 -1.21 3.48 19.93
C THR A 41 0.18 2.88 19.78
N LEU A 42 0.56 2.51 18.55
CA LEU A 42 1.89 2.01 18.23
C LEU A 42 2.96 3.10 18.38
N ALA A 43 2.66 4.35 17.97
CA ALA A 43 3.56 5.49 18.17
C ALA A 43 3.84 5.73 19.67
N ARG A 44 2.82 5.67 20.52
CA ARG A 44 3.01 5.79 21.98
C ARG A 44 3.89 4.67 22.55
N ALA A 45 3.73 3.44 22.07
CA ALA A 45 4.61 2.33 22.46
C ALA A 45 6.06 2.60 22.02
N GLY A 46 6.24 3.15 20.81
CA GLY A 46 7.54 3.54 20.28
C GLY A 46 8.22 4.69 21.04
N LEU A 47 7.48 5.53 21.78
CA LEU A 47 8.08 6.56 22.65
C LEU A 47 8.88 5.96 23.81
N ALA A 48 8.60 4.71 24.18
CA ALA A 48 9.36 3.98 25.20
C ALA A 48 10.62 3.28 24.64
N PHE A 49 10.86 3.35 23.33
CA PHE A 49 12.01 2.68 22.71
C PHE A 49 13.29 3.46 22.98
N GLY A 50 14.34 2.73 23.37
CA GLY A 50 15.68 3.26 23.52
C GLY A 50 16.55 2.99 22.28
N PRO A 51 17.85 3.33 22.36
CA PRO A 51 18.80 3.05 21.29
C PRO A 51 18.85 1.58 20.83
N PRO A 52 18.78 0.55 21.72
CA PRO A 52 18.77 -0.85 21.30
C PRO A 52 17.53 -1.22 20.46
N GLU A 53 16.36 -0.72 20.84
CA GLU A 53 15.10 -1.01 20.14
C GLU A 53 15.08 -0.34 18.77
N PHE A 54 15.55 0.90 18.65
CA PHE A 54 15.69 1.57 17.34
C PHE A 54 16.72 0.88 16.45
N PHE A 55 17.83 0.39 17.02
CA PHE A 55 18.79 -0.43 16.29
C PHE A 55 18.15 -1.71 15.75
N ALA A 56 17.40 -2.43 16.59
CA ALA A 56 16.70 -3.64 16.19
C ALA A 56 15.63 -3.37 15.12
N LEU A 57 14.89 -2.27 15.25
CA LEU A 57 13.88 -1.82 14.29
C LEU A 57 14.51 -1.47 12.93
N THR A 58 15.68 -0.81 12.94
CA THR A 58 16.44 -0.47 11.73
C THR A 58 16.93 -1.74 11.03
N LEU A 59 17.49 -2.68 11.81
CA LEU A 59 17.94 -3.97 11.29
C LEU A 59 16.77 -4.79 10.73
N PHE A 60 15.61 -4.75 11.40
CA PHE A 60 14.38 -5.36 10.92
C PHE A 60 13.93 -4.73 9.59
N GLY A 61 13.91 -3.40 9.50
CA GLY A 61 13.59 -2.70 8.24
C GLY A 61 14.51 -3.10 7.09
N LEU A 62 15.83 -3.14 7.35
CA LEU A 62 16.82 -3.61 6.38
C LEU A 62 16.57 -5.07 5.97
N ALA A 63 16.29 -5.95 6.93
CA ALA A 63 15.97 -7.35 6.66
C ALA A 63 14.70 -7.50 5.80
N MET A 64 13.69 -6.64 6.01
CA MET A 64 12.47 -6.67 5.20
C MET A 64 12.71 -6.22 3.76
N ILE A 65 13.61 -5.25 3.50
CA ILE A 65 14.04 -4.91 2.12
C ILE A 65 14.61 -6.14 1.41
N VAL A 66 15.42 -6.93 2.11
CA VAL A 66 15.97 -8.18 1.58
C VAL A 66 14.88 -9.21 1.33
N ALA A 67 13.94 -9.37 2.28
CA ALA A 67 12.83 -10.32 2.17
C ALA A 67 11.90 -10.02 0.98
N VAL A 68 11.62 -8.74 0.72
CA VAL A 68 10.81 -8.26 -0.43
C VAL A 68 11.41 -8.65 -1.77
N SER A 69 12.73 -8.77 -1.84
CA SER A 69 13.44 -9.10 -3.10
C SER A 69 13.18 -10.54 -3.58
N GLY A 70 12.35 -11.29 -2.85
CA GLY A 70 11.77 -12.56 -3.27
C GLY A 70 12.85 -13.61 -3.50
N LYS A 71 12.94 -14.13 -4.73
CA LYS A 71 13.84 -15.24 -5.07
C LYS A 71 15.33 -14.86 -5.04
N ASN A 72 15.67 -13.57 -5.13
CA ASN A 72 17.05 -13.09 -5.21
C ASN A 72 17.42 -12.27 -3.98
N LEU A 73 17.45 -12.91 -2.81
CA LEU A 73 17.82 -12.29 -1.52
C LEU A 73 19.18 -11.56 -1.60
N LEU A 74 20.16 -12.12 -2.32
CA LEU A 74 21.47 -11.49 -2.50
C LEU A 74 21.36 -10.11 -3.17
N ARG A 75 20.47 -9.94 -4.16
CA ARG A 75 20.26 -8.65 -4.82
C ARG A 75 19.61 -7.65 -3.87
N GLY A 76 18.68 -8.10 -3.04
CA GLY A 76 18.08 -7.29 -1.99
C GLY A 76 19.09 -6.82 -0.96
N ALA A 77 19.96 -7.72 -0.49
CA ALA A 77 21.02 -7.39 0.45
C ALA A 77 22.03 -6.40 -0.14
N LEU A 78 22.43 -6.58 -1.40
CA LEU A 78 23.30 -5.65 -2.10
C LEU A 78 22.64 -4.28 -2.30
N ALA A 79 21.33 -4.25 -2.62
CA ALA A 79 20.59 -2.99 -2.74
C ALA A 79 20.46 -2.25 -1.40
N ALA A 80 20.18 -2.98 -0.31
CA ALA A 80 20.14 -2.41 1.04
C ALA A 80 21.52 -1.86 1.45
N ALA A 81 22.60 -2.62 1.23
CA ALA A 81 23.96 -2.17 1.52
C ALA A 81 24.37 -0.96 0.68
N ALA A 82 24.01 -0.93 -0.61
CA ALA A 82 24.26 0.20 -1.49
C ALA A 82 23.48 1.44 -1.03
N GLY A 83 22.22 1.30 -0.64
CA GLY A 83 21.41 2.39 -0.08
C GLY A 83 22.03 2.98 1.17
N VAL A 84 22.43 2.13 2.13
CA VAL A 84 23.13 2.58 3.35
C VAL A 84 24.42 3.32 2.99
N LEU A 85 25.27 2.77 2.11
CA LEU A 85 26.49 3.44 1.65
C LEU A 85 26.21 4.81 1.04
N ILE A 86 25.21 4.93 0.17
CA ILE A 86 24.82 6.20 -0.45
C ILE A 86 24.38 7.22 0.61
N THR A 87 23.60 6.80 1.61
CA THR A 87 23.16 7.69 2.70
C THR A 87 24.29 8.13 3.64
N THR A 88 25.46 7.47 3.60
CA THR A 88 26.64 7.90 4.37
C THR A 88 27.48 8.98 3.67
N ILE A 89 27.17 9.33 2.42
CA ILE A 89 27.86 10.40 1.68
C ILE A 89 27.41 11.75 2.26
N GLY A 90 28.35 12.61 2.63
CA GLY A 90 28.08 13.97 3.11
C GLY A 90 28.74 14.30 4.45
N PHE A 91 28.24 15.35 5.09
CA PHE A 91 28.69 15.77 6.41
C PHE A 91 28.03 14.95 7.52
N ASP A 92 28.82 14.29 8.36
CA ASP A 92 28.31 13.58 9.54
C ASP A 92 28.16 14.55 10.74
N PRO A 93 26.94 14.83 11.21
CA PRO A 93 26.73 15.75 12.33
C PRO A 93 27.23 15.20 13.68
N LEU A 94 27.40 13.88 13.83
CA LEU A 94 27.89 13.28 15.07
C LEU A 94 29.40 13.40 15.21
N SER A 95 30.15 13.07 14.16
CA SER A 95 31.62 13.14 14.18
C SER A 95 32.20 14.46 13.67
N ALA A 96 31.36 15.34 13.11
CA ALA A 96 31.75 16.60 12.46
C ALA A 96 32.78 16.42 11.33
N GLN A 97 32.77 15.26 10.66
CA GLN A 97 33.67 14.91 9.57
C GLN A 97 32.91 14.74 8.25
N THR A 98 33.57 15.04 7.14
CA THR A 98 33.03 14.76 5.80
C THR A 98 33.33 13.32 5.40
N ARG A 99 32.34 12.63 4.84
CA ARG A 99 32.44 11.24 4.38
C ARG A 99 32.14 11.17 2.90
N TYR A 100 33.05 10.55 2.14
CA TYR A 100 32.87 10.24 0.72
C TYR A 100 32.46 11.44 -0.18
N THR A 101 32.89 12.66 0.18
CA THR A 101 32.59 13.87 -0.61
C THR A 101 33.56 14.10 -1.77
N PHE A 102 34.69 13.38 -1.80
CA PHE A 102 35.70 13.42 -2.87
C PHE A 102 36.18 14.84 -3.26
N GLY A 103 36.08 15.81 -2.34
CA GLY A 103 36.44 17.21 -2.59
C GLY A 103 35.37 18.06 -3.31
N SER A 104 34.21 17.48 -3.66
CA SER A 104 33.06 18.20 -4.22
C SER A 104 32.26 18.88 -3.11
N ARG A 105 31.87 20.14 -3.33
CA ARG A 105 31.02 20.90 -2.41
C ARG A 105 29.57 20.47 -2.49
N GLU A 106 29.15 20.00 -3.65
CA GLU A 106 27.81 19.50 -3.95
C GLU A 106 27.52 18.25 -3.10
N LEU A 107 28.53 17.40 -2.89
CA LEU A 107 28.42 16.21 -2.05
C LEU A 107 28.47 16.48 -0.54
N LEU A 108 28.76 17.72 -0.08
CA LEU A 108 28.74 18.04 1.35
C LEU A 108 27.34 17.89 1.96
N GLY A 109 26.30 18.23 1.20
CA GLY A 109 24.90 18.01 1.58
C GLY A 109 24.45 16.56 1.47
N GLY A 110 25.33 15.66 1.00
CA GLY A 110 25.00 14.28 0.70
C GLY A 110 24.22 14.11 -0.58
N VAL A 111 23.69 12.90 -0.80
CA VAL A 111 22.81 12.63 -1.95
C VAL A 111 21.40 13.05 -1.59
N GLU A 112 20.91 14.10 -2.24
CA GLU A 112 19.55 14.59 -2.01
C GLU A 112 18.51 13.51 -2.29
N LEU A 113 17.54 13.38 -1.39
CA LEU A 113 16.49 12.39 -1.51
C LEU A 113 15.53 12.70 -2.68
N ILE A 114 15.30 13.99 -2.99
CA ILE A 114 14.37 14.41 -4.05
C ILE A 114 14.79 13.87 -5.43
N PRO A 115 16.02 14.12 -5.93
CA PRO A 115 16.43 13.60 -7.23
C PRO A 115 16.45 12.08 -7.29
N VAL A 116 16.80 11.40 -6.19
CA VAL A 116 16.80 9.93 -6.11
C VAL A 116 15.39 9.37 -6.29
N LEU A 117 14.39 9.91 -5.59
CA LEU A 117 13.01 9.45 -5.72
C LEU A 117 12.43 9.74 -7.12
N ILE A 118 12.73 10.91 -7.70
CA ILE A 118 12.30 11.25 -9.07
C ILE A 118 12.90 10.27 -10.08
N GLY A 119 14.20 9.96 -9.96
CA GLY A 119 14.88 9.01 -10.83
C GLY A 119 14.37 7.57 -10.66
N LEU A 120 14.21 7.10 -9.41
CA LEU A 120 13.84 5.72 -9.12
C LEU A 120 12.37 5.41 -9.39
N PHE A 121 11.45 6.33 -9.06
CA PHE A 121 10.01 6.10 -9.18
C PHE A 121 9.36 6.86 -10.33
N GLY A 122 9.72 8.13 -10.54
CA GLY A 122 9.13 8.95 -11.60
C GLY A 122 9.52 8.46 -12.99
N VAL A 123 10.82 8.37 -13.25
CA VAL A 123 11.35 7.96 -14.57
C VAL A 123 11.03 6.49 -14.86
N ALA A 124 11.15 5.60 -13.88
CA ALA A 124 10.83 4.18 -14.06
C ALA A 124 9.35 3.95 -14.41
N GLN A 125 8.42 4.67 -13.79
CA GLN A 125 7.00 4.57 -14.13
C GLN A 125 6.70 5.12 -15.53
N VAL A 126 7.38 6.20 -15.95
CA VAL A 126 7.23 6.73 -17.32
C VAL A 126 7.65 5.68 -18.34
N PHE A 127 8.81 5.03 -18.14
CA PHE A 127 9.26 3.97 -19.05
C PHE A 127 8.34 2.75 -19.03
N ALA A 128 7.89 2.29 -17.86
CA ALA A 128 6.96 1.16 -17.76
C ALA A 128 5.60 1.44 -18.44
N ARG A 129 5.12 2.69 -18.40
CA ARG A 129 3.89 3.11 -19.10
C ARG A 129 4.11 3.27 -20.61
N ALA A 130 5.27 3.78 -21.02
CA ALA A 130 5.64 3.86 -22.43
C ALA A 130 5.73 2.48 -23.09
N GLU A 131 6.19 1.47 -22.35
CA GLU A 131 6.25 0.06 -22.78
C GLU A 131 4.86 -0.57 -22.95
N ASN A 132 3.86 -0.13 -22.16
CA ASN A 132 2.51 -0.71 -22.15
C ASN A 132 1.45 0.17 -22.81
N MET A 133 1.78 0.93 -23.87
CA MET A 133 0.75 1.55 -24.71
C MET A 133 -0.02 0.49 -25.51
N LEU A 134 -1.00 -0.14 -24.86
CA LEU A 134 -1.93 -1.08 -25.47
C LEU A 134 -3.37 -0.58 -25.35
N THR A 135 -4.03 -0.67 -26.49
CA THR A 135 -5.40 -0.29 -26.82
C THR A 135 -6.41 -0.88 -25.82
N PHE A 136 -7.31 -0.05 -25.31
CA PHE A 136 -8.46 -0.50 -24.54
C PHE A 136 -9.40 -1.30 -25.46
N PRO A 137 -9.81 -2.53 -25.09
CA PRO A 137 -10.88 -3.22 -25.80
C PRO A 137 -12.17 -2.40 -25.69
N LYS A 138 -12.71 -2.00 -26.84
CA LYS A 138 -14.04 -1.41 -26.98
C LYS A 138 -15.08 -2.52 -27.02
N GLU A 139 -15.55 -2.99 -25.87
CA GLU A 139 -16.84 -3.67 -25.81
C GLU A 139 -17.70 -3.04 -24.73
N ALA A 140 -18.81 -2.45 -25.17
CA ALA A 140 -19.80 -1.81 -24.32
C ALA A 140 -20.45 -2.89 -23.43
N ALA A 141 -20.19 -2.81 -22.13
CA ALA A 141 -20.82 -3.68 -21.16
C ALA A 141 -22.32 -3.35 -21.04
N THR A 142 -23.19 -4.35 -21.09
CA THR A 142 -24.64 -4.20 -20.89
C THR A 142 -25.04 -4.63 -19.47
N GLY A 143 -25.95 -3.91 -18.80
CA GLY A 143 -26.49 -4.27 -17.47
C GLY A 143 -26.46 -3.18 -16.39
N ASN A 144 -27.03 -3.42 -15.20
CA ASN A 144 -27.01 -2.45 -14.09
C ASN A 144 -25.64 -2.41 -13.39
N PHE A 145 -25.12 -1.21 -13.08
CA PHE A 145 -23.82 -1.02 -12.42
C PHE A 145 -23.86 -1.26 -10.91
N LEU A 146 -25.02 -1.03 -10.27
CA LEU A 146 -25.19 -1.29 -8.85
C LEU A 146 -25.15 -2.81 -8.59
N PRO A 147 -24.24 -3.30 -7.72
CA PRO A 147 -24.23 -4.70 -7.34
C PRO A 147 -25.59 -5.07 -6.74
N ARG A 148 -26.07 -6.29 -7.03
CA ARG A 148 -27.35 -6.73 -6.50
C ARG A 148 -27.26 -6.77 -4.98
N LEU A 149 -28.32 -6.36 -4.28
CA LEU A 149 -28.35 -6.39 -2.81
C LEU A 149 -28.02 -7.79 -2.25
N ALA A 150 -28.38 -8.83 -3.00
CA ALA A 150 -28.01 -10.22 -2.71
C ALA A 150 -26.48 -10.46 -2.69
N ASP A 151 -25.74 -9.85 -3.62
CA ASP A 151 -24.28 -10.00 -3.70
C ASP A 151 -23.61 -9.41 -2.45
N LEU A 152 -24.16 -8.31 -1.94
CA LEU A 152 -23.68 -7.64 -0.74
C LEU A 152 -23.90 -8.49 0.51
N ILE A 153 -25.10 -9.08 0.62
CA ILE A 153 -25.45 -9.96 1.74
C ILE A 153 -24.54 -11.19 1.76
N ILE A 154 -24.24 -11.78 0.59
CA ILE A 154 -23.39 -12.96 0.48
C ILE A 154 -21.93 -12.63 0.78
N THR A 155 -21.45 -11.46 0.37
CA THR A 155 -20.02 -11.10 0.47
C THR A 155 -19.66 -10.29 1.72
N ARG A 156 -20.61 -9.78 2.50
CA ARG A 156 -20.34 -8.90 3.67
C ARG A 156 -19.29 -9.44 4.64
N TRP A 157 -19.38 -10.73 4.98
CA TRP A 157 -18.46 -11.36 5.93
C TRP A 157 -17.10 -11.62 5.30
N THR A 158 -17.08 -11.95 4.01
CA THR A 158 -15.86 -12.07 3.22
C THR A 158 -15.12 -10.74 3.17
N MET A 159 -15.81 -9.64 2.85
CA MET A 159 -15.22 -8.30 2.80
C MET A 159 -14.64 -7.88 4.14
N LEU A 160 -15.40 -8.03 5.24
CA LEU A 160 -14.91 -7.68 6.59
C LEU A 160 -13.70 -8.52 6.99
N LYS A 161 -13.77 -9.85 6.86
CA LYS A 161 -12.66 -10.74 7.20
C LYS A 161 -11.41 -10.43 6.38
N SER A 162 -11.58 -10.23 5.07
CA SER A 162 -10.49 -9.88 4.17
C SER A 162 -9.91 -8.51 4.47
N ALA A 163 -10.72 -7.54 4.89
CA ALA A 163 -10.24 -6.23 5.33
C ALA A 163 -9.32 -6.35 6.54
N PHE A 164 -9.70 -7.13 7.56
CA PHE A 164 -8.83 -7.38 8.73
C PHE A 164 -7.51 -8.02 8.31
N ILE A 165 -7.56 -9.10 7.52
CA ILE A 165 -6.34 -9.75 7.01
C ILE A 165 -5.50 -8.74 6.22
N GLY A 166 -6.14 -7.93 5.38
CA GLY A 166 -5.54 -6.84 4.61
C GLY A 166 -4.73 -5.89 5.47
N VAL A 167 -5.34 -5.33 6.52
CA VAL A 167 -4.64 -4.40 7.43
C VAL A 167 -3.41 -5.04 8.06
N PHE A 168 -3.55 -6.25 8.62
CA PHE A 168 -2.44 -6.88 9.34
C PHE A 168 -1.32 -7.32 8.41
N VAL A 169 -1.64 -7.86 7.23
CA VAL A 169 -0.63 -8.21 6.22
C VAL A 169 0.03 -6.95 5.67
N GLY A 170 -0.73 -5.89 5.39
CA GLY A 170 -0.20 -4.61 4.94
C GLY A 170 0.70 -3.93 5.98
N ALA A 171 0.42 -4.11 7.26
CA ALA A 171 1.26 -3.62 8.35
C ALA A 171 2.59 -4.39 8.49
N VAL A 172 2.73 -5.56 7.85
CA VAL A 172 4.02 -6.27 7.79
C VAL A 172 4.89 -5.58 6.73
N PRO A 173 6.03 -4.97 7.11
CA PRO A 173 6.87 -4.27 6.15
C PRO A 173 7.29 -5.17 5.00
N GLY A 174 7.07 -4.74 3.77
CA GLY A 174 7.50 -5.49 2.60
C GLY A 174 6.62 -6.68 2.19
N ALA A 175 5.57 -7.01 2.94
CA ALA A 175 4.58 -7.96 2.44
C ALA A 175 3.67 -7.32 1.38
N GLY A 176 3.29 -6.06 1.60
CA GLY A 176 2.49 -5.26 0.69
C GLY A 176 1.05 -5.75 0.46
N CYS A 177 0.28 -4.93 -0.25
CA CYS A 177 -1.14 -5.14 -0.48
C CYS A 177 -1.42 -6.33 -1.43
N ASP A 178 -0.50 -6.64 -2.34
CA ASP A 178 -0.64 -7.73 -3.30
C ASP A 178 -0.67 -9.11 -2.62
N ILE A 179 0.24 -9.34 -1.66
CA ILE A 179 0.26 -10.59 -0.90
C ILE A 179 -1.04 -10.74 -0.11
N ALA A 180 -1.55 -9.66 0.48
CA ALA A 180 -2.83 -9.67 1.18
C ALA A 180 -3.98 -10.07 0.24
N ALA A 181 -4.02 -9.52 -0.98
CA ALA A 181 -5.02 -9.86 -1.97
C ALA A 181 -4.98 -11.34 -2.37
N PHE A 182 -3.81 -11.90 -2.66
CA PHE A 182 -3.68 -13.32 -2.98
C PHE A 182 -3.99 -14.24 -1.79
N ALA A 183 -3.53 -13.88 -0.58
CA ALA A 183 -3.79 -14.66 0.62
C ALA A 183 -5.29 -14.71 0.94
N THR A 184 -5.98 -13.58 0.86
CA THR A 184 -7.44 -13.53 1.11
C THR A 184 -8.25 -14.17 0.01
N TYR A 185 -7.79 -14.16 -1.24
CA TYR A 185 -8.38 -14.96 -2.30
C TYR A 185 -8.30 -16.47 -2.01
N ALA A 186 -7.11 -16.95 -1.64
CA ALA A 186 -6.90 -18.36 -1.30
C ALA A 186 -7.70 -18.78 -0.07
N GLU A 187 -7.76 -17.91 0.94
CA GLU A 187 -8.59 -18.12 2.12
C GLU A 187 -10.07 -18.19 1.72
N ALA A 188 -10.57 -17.22 0.94
CA ALA A 188 -11.97 -17.16 0.57
C ALA A 188 -12.39 -18.41 -0.22
N LYS A 189 -11.51 -18.88 -1.12
CA LYS A 189 -11.70 -20.15 -1.82
C LYS A 189 -11.76 -21.34 -0.86
N ARG A 190 -10.86 -21.40 0.14
CA ARG A 190 -10.83 -22.46 1.15
C ARG A 190 -12.09 -22.45 2.03
N ALA A 191 -12.61 -21.28 2.35
CA ALA A 191 -13.78 -21.11 3.22
C ALA A 191 -15.13 -21.20 2.48
N ALA A 192 -15.12 -21.24 1.14
CA ALA A 192 -16.33 -21.27 0.34
C ALA A 192 -17.01 -22.64 0.38
N ALA A 193 -18.34 -22.64 0.34
CA ALA A 193 -19.14 -23.85 0.20
C ALA A 193 -18.96 -24.51 -1.20
N ASP A 194 -18.64 -23.70 -2.21
CA ASP A 194 -18.37 -24.16 -3.58
C ASP A 194 -17.03 -23.57 -4.11
N PRO A 195 -15.88 -24.17 -3.74
CA PRO A 195 -14.56 -23.70 -4.15
C PRO A 195 -14.29 -23.79 -5.66
N ASP A 196 -15.03 -24.62 -6.40
CA ASP A 196 -14.79 -24.91 -7.82
C ASP A 196 -15.24 -23.79 -8.76
N THR A 197 -15.98 -22.83 -8.21
CA THR A 197 -16.44 -21.62 -8.93
C THR A 197 -15.40 -20.49 -8.93
N PHE A 198 -14.37 -20.54 -8.07
CA PHE A 198 -13.28 -19.56 -8.05
C PHE A 198 -12.42 -19.65 -9.32
N GLY A 199 -12.09 -18.50 -9.89
CA GLY A 199 -11.46 -18.37 -11.21
C GLY A 199 -12.45 -18.49 -12.38
N LYS A 200 -13.75 -18.69 -12.11
CA LYS A 200 -14.82 -18.77 -13.12
C LYS A 200 -15.85 -17.66 -12.96
N GLY A 201 -15.59 -16.64 -12.15
CA GLY A 201 -16.46 -15.49 -11.91
C GLY A 201 -17.21 -15.54 -10.58
N ASN A 202 -16.59 -16.10 -9.53
CA ASN A 202 -17.16 -16.09 -8.19
C ASN A 202 -17.07 -14.68 -7.55
N ILE A 203 -18.20 -14.17 -7.05
CA ILE A 203 -18.30 -12.86 -6.40
C ILE A 203 -17.41 -12.71 -5.15
N GLN A 204 -17.23 -13.77 -4.37
CA GLN A 204 -16.31 -13.78 -3.22
C GLN A 204 -14.84 -13.72 -3.68
N GLY A 205 -14.51 -14.28 -4.84
CA GLY A 205 -13.20 -14.18 -5.48
C GLY A 205 -12.88 -12.79 -6.07
N VAL A 206 -13.89 -11.92 -6.20
CA VAL A 206 -13.70 -10.48 -6.45
C VAL A 206 -13.62 -9.71 -5.14
N ALA A 207 -14.60 -9.90 -4.25
CA ALA A 207 -14.75 -9.11 -3.04
C ALA A 207 -13.60 -9.31 -2.03
N ALA A 208 -13.11 -10.54 -1.85
CA ALA A 208 -12.05 -10.86 -0.90
C ALA A 208 -10.73 -10.12 -1.21
N PRO A 209 -10.10 -10.31 -2.39
CA PRO A 209 -8.84 -9.66 -2.70
C PRO A 209 -8.96 -8.14 -2.74
N GLU A 210 -10.09 -7.61 -3.21
CA GLU A 210 -10.28 -6.17 -3.36
C GLU A 210 -10.43 -5.46 -2.00
N ALA A 211 -11.20 -6.06 -1.08
CA ALA A 211 -11.29 -5.55 0.29
C ALA A 211 -9.93 -5.61 1.01
N ALA A 212 -9.17 -6.70 0.82
CA ALA A 212 -7.85 -6.86 1.43
C ALA A 212 -6.81 -5.87 0.87
N ASN A 213 -6.83 -5.64 -0.44
CA ASN A 213 -5.91 -4.73 -1.12
C ASN A 213 -6.02 -3.31 -0.56
N ASN A 214 -7.24 -2.74 -0.57
CA ASN A 214 -7.45 -1.37 -0.11
C ASN A 214 -7.28 -1.26 1.43
N ALA A 215 -7.72 -2.25 2.20
CA ALA A 215 -7.44 -2.30 3.64
C ALA A 215 -5.94 -2.37 3.94
N GLY A 216 -5.18 -3.12 3.12
CA GLY A 216 -3.73 -3.24 3.21
C GLY A 216 -2.99 -1.93 3.01
N THR A 217 -3.52 -1.03 2.17
CA THR A 217 -2.93 0.31 1.98
C THR A 217 -2.97 1.12 3.27
N ALA A 218 -4.11 1.11 3.98
CA ALA A 218 -4.20 1.72 5.30
C ALA A 218 -3.35 0.98 6.34
N GLY A 219 -3.23 -0.35 6.24
CA GLY A 219 -2.34 -1.16 7.07
C GLY A 219 -0.87 -0.78 6.93
N ALA A 220 -0.40 -0.56 5.71
CA ALA A 220 0.98 -0.16 5.40
C ALA A 220 1.34 1.23 5.96
N LEU A 221 0.35 2.12 6.10
CA LEU A 221 0.55 3.43 6.72
C LEU A 221 0.75 3.36 8.24
N ILE A 222 0.29 2.29 8.90
CA ILE A 222 0.41 2.14 10.37
C ILE A 222 1.88 2.16 10.82
N PRO A 223 2.74 1.20 10.41
CA PRO A 223 4.14 1.20 10.81
C PRO A 223 4.92 2.37 10.19
N MET A 224 4.52 2.84 9.00
CA MET A 224 5.21 3.95 8.34
C MET A 224 5.08 5.23 9.14
N LEU A 225 3.85 5.61 9.52
CA LEU A 225 3.61 6.82 10.28
C LEU A 225 4.15 6.70 11.72
N SER A 226 3.96 5.54 12.35
CA SER A 226 4.24 5.37 13.79
C SER A 226 5.68 5.02 14.12
N LEU A 227 6.38 4.29 13.23
CA LEU A 227 7.73 3.78 13.46
C LEU A 227 8.72 4.21 12.37
N GLY A 228 8.27 4.90 11.31
CA GLY A 228 9.12 5.28 10.18
C GLY A 228 9.47 4.11 9.26
N VAL A 229 8.77 2.97 9.35
CA VAL A 229 9.07 1.77 8.57
C VAL A 229 7.96 1.51 7.54
N PRO A 230 8.25 1.61 6.23
CA PRO A 230 7.23 1.48 5.20
C PRO A 230 6.69 0.04 5.07
N GLY A 231 5.38 -0.08 4.85
CA GLY A 231 4.68 -1.36 4.62
C GLY A 231 4.88 -1.93 3.21
N ASP A 232 5.05 -1.04 2.23
CA ASP A 232 5.21 -1.36 0.81
C ASP A 232 5.98 -0.25 0.06
N ALA A 233 6.16 -0.43 -1.24
CA ALA A 233 6.87 0.55 -2.07
C ALA A 233 6.17 1.92 -2.12
N VAL A 234 4.84 1.97 -2.08
CA VAL A 234 4.08 3.22 -2.17
C VAL A 234 4.23 4.04 -0.89
N THR A 235 4.14 3.38 0.26
CA THR A 235 4.37 4.01 1.57
C THR A 235 5.82 4.41 1.78
N ALA A 236 6.79 3.72 1.17
CA ALA A 236 8.20 4.15 1.14
C ALA A 236 8.39 5.47 0.37
N VAL A 237 7.71 5.62 -0.77
CA VAL A 237 7.69 6.90 -1.51
C VAL A 237 7.05 8.01 -0.69
N LEU A 238 5.93 7.72 -0.03
CA LEU A 238 5.26 8.70 0.84
C LEU A 238 6.14 9.11 2.04
N LEU A 239 6.82 8.16 2.67
CA LEU A 239 7.79 8.43 3.72
C LEU A 239 8.86 9.41 3.22
N GLY A 240 9.44 9.14 2.05
CA GLY A 240 10.41 10.03 1.43
C GLY A 240 9.85 11.42 1.12
N ALA A 241 8.61 11.51 0.60
CA ALA A 241 7.95 12.78 0.36
C ALA A 241 7.72 13.60 1.64
N LEU A 242 7.33 12.94 2.74
CA LEU A 242 7.19 13.59 4.05
C LEU A 242 8.55 14.11 4.55
N THR A 243 9.61 13.30 4.45
CA THR A 243 10.98 13.71 4.81
C THR A 243 11.44 14.92 4.01
N ILE A 244 11.14 14.97 2.72
CA ILE A 244 11.45 16.12 1.86
C ILE A 244 10.78 17.40 2.35
N HIS A 245 9.56 17.30 2.88
CA HIS A 245 8.83 18.43 3.45
C HIS A 245 9.21 18.73 4.91
N GLY A 246 10.25 18.08 5.45
CA GLY A 246 10.73 18.29 6.82
C GLY A 246 9.95 17.54 7.89
N PHE A 247 9.10 16.59 7.48
CA PHE A 247 8.38 15.71 8.39
C PHE A 247 9.11 14.39 8.53
N GLU A 248 9.37 13.97 9.76
CA GLU A 248 10.03 12.69 10.05
C GLU A 248 9.03 11.75 10.74
N PRO A 249 8.38 10.84 9.99
CA PRO A 249 7.49 9.84 10.57
C PRO A 249 8.19 8.96 11.62
N GLY A 250 7.44 8.62 12.67
CA GLY A 250 7.96 7.93 13.84
C GLY A 250 7.19 8.30 15.12
N PRO A 251 7.63 7.81 16.29
CA PRO A 251 6.90 8.02 17.54
C PRO A 251 6.65 9.50 17.88
N VAL A 252 7.68 10.33 17.68
CA VAL A 252 7.64 11.77 17.97
C VAL A 252 6.78 12.55 16.96
N PHE A 253 6.60 12.04 15.74
CA PHE A 253 5.81 12.67 14.68
C PHE A 253 4.38 12.97 15.13
N PHE A 254 3.77 12.05 15.89
CA PHE A 254 2.42 12.18 16.40
C PHE A 254 2.26 13.32 17.41
N SER A 255 3.27 13.55 18.26
CA SER A 255 3.28 14.66 19.21
C SER A 255 3.69 15.99 18.58
N ALA A 256 4.62 15.96 17.63
CA ALA A 256 5.16 17.16 17.00
C ALA A 256 4.23 17.73 15.93
N ASN A 257 3.50 16.88 15.20
CA ASN A 257 2.68 17.28 14.05
C ASN A 257 1.24 16.72 14.11
N PRO A 258 0.49 16.92 15.23
CA PRO A 258 -0.83 16.32 15.39
C PRO A 258 -1.83 16.79 14.32
N GLY A 259 -1.72 18.05 13.86
CA GLY A 259 -2.56 18.59 12.79
C GLY A 259 -2.37 17.85 11.46
N LEU A 260 -1.12 17.58 11.08
CA LEU A 260 -0.81 16.85 9.84
C LEU A 260 -1.25 15.39 9.94
N VAL A 261 -0.95 14.72 11.05
CA VAL A 261 -1.37 13.33 11.29
C VAL A 261 -2.89 13.18 11.17
N ASN A 262 -3.64 14.04 11.85
CA ASN A 262 -5.10 14.02 11.78
C ASN A 262 -5.61 14.34 10.36
N SER A 263 -4.91 15.21 9.62
CA SER A 263 -5.24 15.51 8.22
C SER A 263 -4.98 14.31 7.30
N ILE A 264 -3.91 13.55 7.53
CA ILE A 264 -3.65 12.29 6.81
C ILE A 264 -4.76 11.28 7.10
N PHE A 265 -5.15 11.11 8.37
CA PHE A 265 -6.23 10.19 8.74
C PHE A 265 -7.56 10.59 8.12
N ALA A 266 -7.95 11.86 8.25
CA ALA A 266 -9.14 12.39 7.62
C ALA A 266 -9.09 12.23 6.09
N GLY A 267 -7.94 12.51 5.47
CA GLY A 267 -7.71 12.34 4.04
C GLY A 267 -7.91 10.91 3.58
N VAL A 268 -7.36 9.92 4.29
CA VAL A 268 -7.53 8.49 3.97
C VAL A 268 -8.99 8.09 4.09
N ILE A 269 -9.71 8.53 5.14
CA ILE A 269 -11.14 8.23 5.33
C ILE A 269 -12.00 8.87 4.23
N VAL A 270 -11.78 10.16 3.94
CA VAL A 270 -12.49 10.89 2.89
C VAL A 270 -12.22 10.28 1.52
N THR A 271 -10.99 9.84 1.27
CA THR A 271 -10.62 9.16 0.02
C THR A 271 -11.46 7.91 -0.22
N GLN A 272 -11.84 7.16 0.82
CA GLN A 272 -12.74 6.01 0.63
C GLN A 272 -14.12 6.45 0.15
N SER A 273 -14.65 7.53 0.72
CA SER A 273 -15.95 8.09 0.28
C SER A 273 -15.88 8.59 -1.16
N ILE A 274 -14.80 9.27 -1.53
CA ILE A 274 -14.56 9.71 -2.91
C ILE A 274 -14.43 8.50 -3.85
N LEU A 275 -13.67 7.47 -3.46
CA LEU A 275 -13.51 6.24 -4.23
C LEU A 275 -14.86 5.57 -4.49
N LEU A 276 -15.75 5.54 -3.49
CA LEU A 276 -17.08 4.98 -3.66
C LEU A 276 -17.89 5.78 -4.69
N VAL A 277 -17.95 7.10 -4.55
CA VAL A 277 -18.75 7.97 -5.44
C VAL A 277 -18.18 7.95 -6.86
N VAL A 278 -16.88 8.19 -7.01
CA VAL A 278 -16.22 8.28 -8.32
C VAL A 278 -16.16 6.90 -8.97
N GLY A 279 -15.80 5.86 -8.22
CA GLY A 279 -15.71 4.50 -8.73
C GLY A 279 -17.06 3.98 -9.25
N LEU A 280 -18.14 4.22 -8.51
CA LEU A 280 -19.49 3.88 -8.96
C LEU A 280 -19.96 4.74 -10.14
N SER A 281 -19.61 6.03 -10.16
CA SER A 281 -19.97 6.93 -11.27
C SER A 281 -19.26 6.54 -12.56
N LEU A 282 -17.96 6.28 -12.51
CA LEU A 282 -17.17 5.85 -13.67
C LEU A 282 -17.58 4.47 -14.17
N ALA A 283 -17.96 3.54 -13.28
CA ALA A 283 -18.56 2.26 -13.67
C ALA A 283 -19.86 2.44 -14.48
N GLY A 284 -20.57 3.55 -14.28
CA GLY A 284 -21.71 3.96 -15.10
C GLY A 284 -21.31 4.47 -16.49
N PHE A 285 -20.19 5.17 -16.62
CA PHE A 285 -19.72 5.79 -17.87
C PHE A 285 -18.84 4.89 -18.76
N SER A 286 -18.06 3.96 -18.20
CA SER A 286 -17.12 3.10 -18.96
C SER A 286 -17.81 2.04 -19.84
N ALA A 287 -19.07 2.25 -20.18
CA ALA A 287 -19.88 1.34 -20.97
C ALA A 287 -20.69 2.04 -22.08
N ASP A 288 -20.36 3.31 -22.35
CA ASP A 288 -20.65 4.02 -23.60
C ASP A 288 -19.37 4.09 -24.45
#